data_AF-F8EYG3-F1
#
_entry.id   AF-F8EYG3-F1
#
_cell.length_a   1.000
_cell.length_b   1.000
_cell.length_c   1.000
_cell.angle_alpha   90.00
_cell.angle_beta   90.00
_cell.angle_gamma   90.00
#
_symmetry.space_group_name_H-M   'P 1'
#
loop_
_entity.id
_entity.type
_entity.pdbx_description
1 polymer ?
#
loop_
_entity_poly.entity_id
_entity_poly.type
_entity_poly.pdbx_seq_one_letter_code
_entity_poly.pdbx_strand_id
1 'polypeptide(L)'
;MDKTKPIPIIPILAAYSLIALIILVGKQLFSSPEPTPLPIFNVSWPLVGALIEFITLFPIILFSALALVFVFSIFEEQNQGRFSPQFFSTMAKPLIATIGASAVYGILLLLFQPILFDFRYRMYTQAQIFNDAKAKATEEIQREDWKEAAIHLAICERIWKQSKETQELRDKLAVAQEKERGKLIDLEHQSPEKGYMETPEGLIPLLPGQQSPVTIREALNLAKNNLNHNNAFDAHWYASMAKKMAKPGSPEATEATRLAAQAWNTIAEQKPTPQKEKEYRVYKDKLEGYNAIQVGDYIQAYYIFNTLAQEVPSDPDVKKYKETALSGTKKVAFFQDEAIKTVGETLSYGLFSIPIHNNQEGNLGIGILKADTLTILSDVSYGTKVTFQIFNTAGDLQQSVQSDYAKFSPFAKNKTLMLLKAIDKNNKNLVWEPRWSVTTGKKETFLVLSISYEDFLLASHAQTNSKNLSILELFNAQKKLPTYGFIPHIFQLELLNRIMDPFLCLVLSIATLALSWRLRPLKKPGLIVFPMILLLPIVFFLILEGSRIIGTIINTSLLLHFNMILTIIICILNELILLFFAIFFLAGQRS
;
A
#
# COMPACT_ATOMS: atom_id res chain seq x y z
N MET A 1 47.63 37.52 -0.67
CA MET A 1 46.31 37.85 -0.09
C MET A 1 46.18 39.36 -0.12
N ASP A 2 45.35 39.88 -1.01
CA ASP A 2 45.01 41.30 -1.13
C ASP A 2 44.31 41.72 0.19
N LYS A 3 44.90 42.64 0.94
CA LYS A 3 44.54 42.96 2.34
C LYS A 3 43.21 43.72 2.49
N THR A 4 42.43 43.87 1.42
CA THR A 4 41.30 44.79 1.34
C THR A 4 39.98 44.13 0.92
N LYS A 5 39.96 42.83 0.64
CA LYS A 5 38.74 42.14 0.17
C LYS A 5 38.29 41.07 1.17
N PRO A 6 37.07 41.19 1.75
CA PRO A 6 36.54 40.15 2.62
C PRO A 6 36.42 38.84 1.84
N ILE A 7 36.71 37.72 2.50
CA ILE A 7 36.54 36.40 1.92
C ILE A 7 35.06 36.23 1.56
N PRO A 8 34.71 35.81 0.33
CA PRO A 8 33.32 35.62 -0.03
C PRO A 8 32.66 34.55 0.87
N ILE A 9 31.45 34.83 1.35
CA ILE A 9 30.69 33.95 2.26
C ILE A 9 30.29 32.64 1.58
N ILE A 10 29.98 32.69 0.28
CA ILE A 10 29.47 31.55 -0.49
C ILE A 10 30.42 30.33 -0.44
N PRO A 11 31.73 30.44 -0.74
CA PRO A 11 32.61 29.26 -0.65
C PRO A 11 32.81 28.74 0.77
N ILE A 12 32.79 29.61 1.79
CA ILE A 12 32.88 29.16 3.20
C ILE A 12 31.61 28.37 3.56
N LEU A 13 30.43 28.92 3.22
CA LEU A 13 29.16 28.24 3.45
C LEU A 13 29.09 26.91 2.71
N ALA A 14 29.56 26.85 1.45
CA ALA A 14 29.60 25.61 0.67
C ALA A 14 30.53 24.56 1.30
N ALA A 15 31.72 24.96 1.74
CA ALA A 15 32.65 24.08 2.43
C ALA A 15 32.08 23.55 3.75
N TYR A 16 31.48 24.42 4.55
CA TYR A 16 30.86 24.04 5.83
C TYR A 16 29.65 23.12 5.62
N SER A 17 28.85 23.38 4.59
CA SER A 17 27.71 22.53 4.22
C SER A 17 28.17 21.14 3.77
N LEU A 18 29.24 21.06 2.96
CA LEU A 18 29.80 19.79 2.51
C LEU A 18 30.37 18.97 3.68
N ILE A 19 31.16 19.62 4.55
CA ILE A 19 31.74 18.97 5.74
C ILE A 19 30.63 18.49 6.67
N ALA A 20 29.63 19.34 6.95
CA ALA A 20 28.50 18.97 7.79
C ALA A 20 27.73 17.78 7.20
N LEU A 21 27.48 17.76 5.89
CA LEU A 21 26.80 16.65 5.23
C LEU A 21 27.60 15.33 5.37
N ILE A 22 28.92 15.37 5.17
CA ILE A 22 29.79 14.19 5.35
C ILE A 22 29.73 13.68 6.79
N ILE A 23 29.81 14.58 7.78
CA ILE A 23 29.73 14.21 9.20
C ILE A 23 28.36 13.61 9.54
N LEU A 24 27.27 14.20 9.04
CA LEU A 24 25.91 13.72 9.30
C LEU A 24 25.65 12.35 8.66
N VAL A 25 26.13 12.13 7.43
CA VAL A 25 26.07 10.81 6.78
C VAL A 25 26.88 9.79 7.58
N GLY A 26 28.09 10.16 8.03
CA GLY A 26 28.90 9.30 8.89
C GLY A 26 28.21 8.95 10.21
N LYS A 27 27.66 9.96 10.91
CA LYS A 27 26.89 9.78 12.15
C LYS A 27 25.71 8.82 11.94
N GLN A 28 24.97 8.99 10.86
CA GLN A 28 23.82 8.13 10.54
C GLN A 28 24.23 6.71 10.11
N LEU A 29 25.42 6.51 9.55
CA LEU A 29 25.93 5.18 9.22
C LEU A 29 26.47 4.41 10.43
N PHE A 30 27.14 5.09 11.37
CA PHE A 30 27.86 4.43 12.47
C PHE A 30 27.17 4.53 13.84
N SER A 31 26.28 5.49 14.04
CA SER A 31 25.71 5.80 15.36
C SER A 31 24.24 6.19 15.29
N SER A 32 23.49 5.63 14.32
CA SER A 32 22.07 5.94 14.23
C SER A 32 21.34 5.42 15.47
N PRO A 33 20.56 6.28 16.16
CA PRO A 33 19.74 5.85 17.30
C PRO A 33 18.59 4.92 16.88
N GLU A 34 18.21 4.95 15.60
CA GLU A 34 17.17 4.09 15.04
C GLU A 34 17.82 3.02 14.14
N PRO A 35 17.65 1.73 14.43
CA PRO A 35 18.19 0.67 13.58
C PRO A 35 17.56 0.76 12.19
N THR A 36 18.34 0.37 11.17
CA THR A 36 17.82 0.30 9.81
C THR A 36 16.64 -0.68 9.77
N PRO A 37 15.47 -0.26 9.25
CA PRO A 37 14.25 -1.04 9.42
C PRO A 37 14.25 -2.32 8.56
N LEU A 38 14.94 -2.29 7.42
CA LEU A 38 15.31 -3.47 6.63
C LEU A 38 16.72 -3.32 6.05
N PRO A 39 17.46 -4.42 5.84
CA PRO A 39 18.80 -4.39 5.23
C PRO A 39 18.84 -3.81 3.80
N ILE A 40 17.75 -3.92 3.04
CA ILE A 40 17.63 -3.28 1.71
C ILE A 40 17.78 -1.75 1.77
N PHE A 41 17.44 -1.14 2.92
CA PHE A 41 17.50 0.30 3.13
C PHE A 41 18.77 0.76 3.84
N ASN A 42 19.80 -0.08 3.96
CA ASN A 42 21.03 0.25 4.68
C ASN A 42 21.75 1.51 4.17
N VAL A 43 21.58 1.87 2.89
CA VAL A 43 22.15 3.09 2.32
C VAL A 43 21.15 4.24 2.29
N SER A 44 19.91 3.98 1.86
CA SER A 44 18.88 5.01 1.70
C SER A 44 18.39 5.58 3.03
N TRP A 45 18.25 4.75 4.06
CA TRP A 45 17.79 5.16 5.39
C TRP A 45 18.72 6.19 6.05
N PRO A 46 20.04 5.95 6.20
CA PRO A 46 20.94 6.92 6.79
C PRO A 46 21.11 8.16 5.91
N LEU A 47 21.10 8.02 4.58
CA LEU A 47 21.22 9.16 3.66
C LEU A 47 20.04 10.13 3.82
N VAL A 48 18.81 9.61 3.83
CA VAL A 48 17.59 10.41 4.00
C VAL A 48 17.54 11.04 5.39
N GLY A 49 17.93 10.28 6.44
CA GLY A 49 18.08 10.82 7.79
C GLY A 49 19.08 11.97 7.86
N ALA A 50 20.24 11.81 7.23
CA ALA A 50 21.28 12.85 7.17
C ALA A 50 20.80 14.11 6.43
N LEU A 51 20.02 13.96 5.35
CA LEU A 51 19.43 15.09 4.64
C LEU A 51 18.38 15.83 5.49
N ILE A 52 17.53 15.11 6.23
CA ILE A 52 16.56 15.72 7.16
C ILE A 52 17.29 16.51 8.27
N GLU A 53 18.31 15.91 8.88
CA GLU A 53 19.13 16.60 9.88
C GLU A 53 19.88 17.79 9.28
N PHE A 54 20.42 17.66 8.06
CA PHE A 54 21.11 18.74 7.36
C PHE A 54 20.19 19.95 7.13
N ILE A 55 18.97 19.73 6.64
CA ILE A 55 17.99 20.82 6.48
C ILE A 55 17.71 21.47 7.83
N THR A 56 17.51 20.67 8.88
CA THR A 56 17.23 21.18 10.23
C THR A 56 18.37 22.02 10.80
N LEU A 57 19.62 21.64 10.51
CA LEU A 57 20.85 22.30 10.99
C LEU A 57 21.38 23.38 10.04
N PHE A 58 20.80 23.55 8.85
CA PHE A 58 21.27 24.53 7.86
C PHE A 58 21.39 25.97 8.41
N PRO A 59 20.44 26.48 9.22
CA PRO A 59 20.59 27.82 9.82
C PRO A 59 21.84 27.94 10.71
N ILE A 60 22.19 26.89 11.45
CA ILE A 60 23.37 26.90 12.33
C ILE A 60 24.66 26.93 11.50
N ILE A 61 24.68 26.18 10.39
CA ILE A 61 25.77 26.21 9.41
C ILE A 61 25.92 27.62 8.82
N LEU A 62 24.79 28.27 8.49
CA LEU A 62 24.77 29.65 8.00
C LEU A 62 25.31 30.64 9.04
N PHE A 63 24.81 30.60 10.28
CA PHE A 63 25.27 31.50 11.35
C PHE A 63 26.77 31.31 11.62
N SER A 64 27.23 30.05 11.59
CA SER A 64 28.63 29.71 11.79
C SER A 64 29.51 30.23 10.66
N ALA A 65 29.11 30.04 9.40
CA ALA A 65 29.82 30.57 8.24
C ALA A 65 29.91 32.10 8.28
N LEU A 66 28.82 32.79 8.65
CA LEU A 66 28.78 34.24 8.78
C LEU A 66 29.77 34.74 9.85
N ALA A 67 29.78 34.11 11.02
CA ALA A 67 30.72 34.48 12.08
C ALA A 67 32.18 34.30 11.66
N LEU A 68 32.51 33.18 11.00
CA LEU A 68 33.87 32.87 10.58
C LEU A 68 34.43 33.85 9.55
N VAL A 69 33.59 34.33 8.63
CA VAL A 69 34.00 35.30 7.59
C VAL A 69 34.59 36.56 8.23
N PHE A 70 33.96 37.08 9.28
CA PHE A 70 34.42 38.29 9.96
C PHE A 70 35.56 38.03 10.96
N VAL A 71 35.64 36.83 11.54
CA VAL A 71 36.75 36.43 12.42
C VAL A 71 38.07 36.30 11.65
N PHE A 72 38.05 35.82 10.41
CA PHE A 72 39.26 35.65 9.59
C PHE A 72 39.60 36.85 8.69
N SER A 73 38.69 37.83 8.57
CA SER A 73 38.94 39.05 7.80
C SER A 73 39.60 40.11 8.69
N ILE A 74 40.79 40.57 8.32
CA ILE A 74 41.48 41.67 9.02
C ILE A 74 40.95 43.00 8.49
N PHE A 75 40.36 43.80 9.36
CA PHE A 75 39.95 45.17 9.06
C PHE A 75 40.85 46.15 9.82
N GLU A 76 41.50 47.09 9.12
CA GLU A 76 42.23 48.19 9.77
C GLU A 76 41.23 49.14 10.45
N GLU A 77 41.58 49.69 11.62
CA GLU A 77 40.78 50.69 12.32
C GLU A 77 40.56 51.90 11.41
N GLN A 78 39.39 51.97 10.78
CA GLN A 78 38.91 53.19 10.17
C GLN A 78 37.84 53.74 11.10
N ASN A 79 38.16 54.87 11.73
CA ASN A 79 37.27 55.60 12.63
C ASN A 79 36.18 56.28 11.80
N GLN A 80 35.21 55.49 11.33
CA GLN A 80 34.18 55.93 10.40
C GLN A 80 32.88 56.29 11.12
N GLY A 81 32.21 57.33 10.65
CA GLY A 81 30.88 57.70 11.09
C GLY A 81 29.85 56.60 10.84
N ARG A 82 28.76 56.62 11.63
CA ARG A 82 27.58 55.78 11.38
C ARG A 82 27.07 56.03 9.95
N PHE A 83 26.65 54.98 9.24
CA PHE A 83 26.17 55.06 7.85
C PHE A 83 27.21 55.54 6.80
N SER A 84 28.48 55.18 6.93
CA SER A 84 29.46 55.50 5.88
C SER A 84 29.17 54.74 4.56
N PRO A 85 29.41 55.34 3.38
CA PRO A 85 29.29 54.66 2.09
C PRO A 85 30.17 53.40 1.97
N GLN A 86 31.30 53.36 2.68
CA GLN A 86 32.24 52.22 2.72
C GLN A 86 31.75 51.07 3.62
N PHE A 87 31.00 51.36 4.68
CA PHE A 87 30.28 50.34 5.45
C PHE A 87 29.25 49.64 4.57
N PHE A 88 28.44 50.40 3.83
CA PHE A 88 27.44 49.84 2.92
C PHE A 88 28.07 49.00 1.80
N SER A 89 29.18 49.44 1.20
CA SER A 89 29.84 48.67 0.14
C SER A 89 30.44 47.36 0.65
N THR A 90 30.85 47.32 1.92
CA THR A 90 31.39 46.12 2.58
C THR A 90 30.29 45.16 3.03
N MET A 91 29.16 45.69 3.52
CA MET A 91 28.04 44.90 4.06
C MET A 91 27.03 44.42 3.02
N ALA A 92 26.95 45.07 1.86
CA ALA A 92 25.97 44.71 0.82
C ALA A 92 26.11 43.24 0.38
N LYS A 93 27.33 42.76 0.12
CA LYS A 93 27.55 41.37 -0.33
C LYS A 93 27.17 40.34 0.75
N PRO A 94 27.61 40.47 2.01
CA PRO A 94 27.13 39.63 3.11
C PRO A 94 25.63 39.62 3.33
N LEU A 95 24.99 40.78 3.23
CA LEU A 95 23.55 40.89 3.41
C LEU A 95 22.79 40.15 2.29
N ILE A 96 23.18 40.36 1.03
CA ILE A 96 22.60 39.65 -0.12
C ILE A 96 22.80 38.14 -0.01
N ALA A 97 24.00 37.69 0.39
CA ALA A 97 24.28 36.27 0.59
C ALA A 97 23.42 35.66 1.70
N THR A 98 23.17 36.41 2.78
CA THR A 98 22.34 35.99 3.91
C THR A 98 20.87 35.86 3.52
N ILE A 99 20.33 36.84 2.79
CA ILE A 99 18.96 36.81 2.25
C ILE A 99 18.81 35.63 1.29
N GLY A 100 19.76 35.44 0.37
CA GLY A 100 19.76 34.33 -0.57
C GLY A 100 19.82 32.97 0.13
N ALA A 101 20.70 32.81 1.13
CA ALA A 101 20.82 31.57 1.89
C ALA A 101 19.55 31.26 2.72
N SER A 102 18.92 32.29 3.30
CA SER A 102 17.65 32.13 4.03
C SER A 102 16.50 31.75 3.09
N ALA A 103 16.49 32.28 1.87
CA ALA A 103 15.53 31.88 0.84
C ALA A 103 15.75 30.42 0.39
N VAL A 104 17.00 30.01 0.17
CA VAL A 104 17.35 28.60 -0.11
C VAL A 104 16.91 27.70 1.04
N TYR A 105 17.13 28.12 2.29
CA TYR A 105 16.66 27.40 3.47
C TYR A 105 15.14 27.25 3.47
N GLY A 106 14.39 28.31 3.16
CA GLY A 106 12.94 28.24 3.01
C GLY A 106 12.51 27.22 1.95
N ILE A 107 13.17 27.17 0.79
CA ILE A 107 12.89 26.16 -0.23
C ILE A 107 13.15 24.73 0.29
N LEU A 108 14.28 24.52 0.97
CA LEU A 108 14.62 23.22 1.56
C LEU A 108 13.60 22.78 2.61
N LEU A 109 13.17 23.68 3.49
CA LEU A 109 12.19 23.41 4.53
C LEU A 109 10.79 23.15 3.96
N LEU A 110 10.34 23.98 3.02
CA LEU A 110 8.96 23.98 2.54
C LEU A 110 8.68 22.90 1.48
N LEU A 111 9.66 22.57 0.64
CA LEU A 111 9.50 21.61 -0.45
C LEU A 111 10.20 20.28 -0.18
N PHE A 112 11.47 20.30 0.21
CA PHE A 112 12.27 19.07 0.29
C PHE A 112 12.05 18.30 1.58
N GLN A 113 11.92 18.98 2.72
CA GLN A 113 11.76 18.32 4.01
C GLN A 113 10.53 17.40 4.10
N PRO A 114 9.31 17.81 3.66
CA PRO A 114 8.14 16.93 3.70
C PRO A 114 8.33 15.67 2.84
N ILE A 115 8.94 15.82 1.66
CA ILE A 115 9.23 14.69 0.75
C ILE A 115 10.18 13.69 1.41
N LEU A 116 11.22 14.17 2.09
CA LEU A 116 12.18 13.30 2.77
C LEU A 116 11.54 12.57 3.97
N PHE A 117 10.69 13.25 4.73
CA PHE A 117 9.95 12.64 5.83
C PHE A 117 9.01 11.54 5.34
N ASP A 118 8.26 11.82 4.28
CA ASP A 118 7.37 10.85 3.67
C ASP A 118 8.14 9.63 3.10
N PHE A 119 9.27 9.85 2.42
CA PHE A 119 10.14 8.77 1.97
C PHE A 119 10.69 7.92 3.14
N ARG A 120 11.05 8.55 4.26
CA ARG A 120 11.48 7.86 5.49
C ARG A 120 10.34 7.03 6.09
N TYR A 121 9.13 7.59 6.16
CA TYR A 121 7.95 6.89 6.65
C TYR A 121 7.58 5.67 5.79
N ARG A 122 7.69 5.80 4.46
CA ARG A 122 7.46 4.69 3.52
C ARG A 122 8.43 3.54 3.73
N MET A 123 9.72 3.81 3.92
CA MET A 123 10.71 2.76 4.23
C MET A 123 10.39 2.03 5.54
N TYR A 124 9.98 2.77 6.58
CA TYR A 124 9.60 2.19 7.86
C TYR A 124 8.35 1.29 7.75
N THR A 125 7.32 1.77 7.05
CA THR A 125 6.07 1.03 6.89
C THR A 125 6.24 -0.23 6.04
N GLN A 126 7.03 -0.16 4.97
CA GLN A 126 7.38 -1.33 4.15
C GLN A 126 8.11 -2.40 4.99
N ALA A 127 8.96 -1.98 5.92
CA ALA A 127 9.63 -2.91 6.83
C ALA A 127 8.67 -3.59 7.80
N GLN A 128 7.72 -2.86 8.38
CA GLN A 128 6.70 -3.46 9.25
C GLN A 128 5.85 -4.47 8.50
N ILE A 129 5.35 -4.11 7.31
CA ILE A 129 4.55 -5.02 6.48
C ILE A 129 5.33 -6.28 6.11
N PHE A 130 6.62 -6.14 5.78
CA PHE A 130 7.48 -7.29 5.50
C PHE A 130 7.61 -8.22 6.70
N ASN A 131 7.87 -7.67 7.88
CA ASN A 131 8.02 -8.47 9.10
C ASN A 131 6.70 -9.15 9.52
N ASP A 132 5.58 -8.44 9.41
CA ASP A 132 4.25 -8.98 9.70
C ASP A 132 3.85 -10.07 8.71
N ALA A 133 4.08 -9.86 7.41
CA ALA A 133 3.81 -10.85 6.38
C ALA A 133 4.71 -12.09 6.55
N LYS A 134 5.99 -11.90 6.89
CA LYS A 134 6.92 -13.00 7.19
C LYS A 134 6.44 -13.83 8.38
N ALA A 135 6.01 -13.17 9.46
CA ALA A 135 5.49 -13.85 10.64
C ALA A 135 4.25 -14.69 10.31
N LYS A 136 3.28 -14.10 9.60
CA LYS A 136 2.05 -14.79 9.17
C LYS A 136 2.32 -15.96 8.24
N ALA A 137 3.15 -15.77 7.23
CA ALA A 137 3.53 -16.85 6.32
C ALA A 137 4.21 -18.01 7.06
N THR A 138 5.04 -17.72 8.07
CA THR A 138 5.68 -18.77 8.89
C THR A 138 4.65 -19.53 9.73
N GLU A 139 3.67 -18.83 10.31
CA GLU A 139 2.58 -19.43 11.09
C GLU A 139 1.66 -20.29 10.20
N GLU A 140 1.32 -19.82 9.00
CA GLU A 140 0.47 -20.54 8.05
C GLU A 140 1.15 -21.79 7.49
N ILE A 141 2.47 -21.74 7.25
CA ILE A 141 3.28 -22.91 6.93
C ILE A 141 3.22 -23.95 8.06
N GLN A 142 3.23 -23.52 9.34
CA GLN A 142 3.09 -24.43 10.49
C GLN A 142 1.69 -25.03 10.61
N ARG A 143 0.65 -24.28 10.20
CA ARG A 143 -0.75 -24.71 10.21
C ARG A 143 -1.15 -25.55 8.99
N GLU A 144 -0.22 -25.83 8.09
CA GLU A 144 -0.45 -26.52 6.81
C GLU A 144 -1.41 -25.78 5.86
N ASP A 145 -1.57 -24.46 6.01
CA ASP A 145 -2.42 -23.64 5.13
C ASP A 145 -1.57 -22.99 4.01
N TRP A 146 -1.23 -23.82 3.01
CA TRP A 146 -0.26 -23.47 1.97
C TRP A 146 -0.71 -22.34 1.03
N LYS A 147 -2.02 -22.11 0.92
CA LYS A 147 -2.56 -21.10 0.00
C LYS A 147 -2.41 -19.70 0.60
N GLU A 148 -2.77 -19.54 1.86
CA GLU A 148 -2.57 -18.28 2.59
C GLU A 148 -1.08 -17.98 2.76
N ALA A 149 -0.27 -19.01 3.06
CA ALA A 149 1.18 -18.85 3.13
C ALA A 149 1.79 -18.32 1.82
N ALA A 150 1.28 -18.76 0.66
CA ALA A 150 1.74 -18.28 -0.66
C ALA A 150 1.41 -16.80 -0.89
N ILE A 151 0.26 -16.33 -0.38
CA ILE A 151 -0.16 -14.92 -0.46
C ILE A 151 0.80 -14.05 0.35
N HIS A 152 1.07 -14.41 1.60
CA HIS A 152 1.98 -13.64 2.45
C HIS A 152 3.44 -13.72 1.96
N LEU A 153 3.88 -14.85 1.41
CA LEU A 153 5.16 -14.95 0.72
C LEU A 153 5.26 -14.00 -0.48
N ALA A 154 4.21 -13.89 -1.29
CA ALA A 154 4.18 -12.97 -2.42
C ALA A 154 4.33 -11.51 -1.98
N ILE A 155 3.77 -11.14 -0.82
CA ILE A 155 3.95 -9.81 -0.21
C ILE A 155 5.42 -9.59 0.18
N CYS A 156 6.07 -10.58 0.81
CA CYS A 156 7.49 -10.53 1.16
C CYS A 156 8.38 -10.40 -0.08
N GLU A 157 8.12 -11.17 -1.14
CA GLU A 157 8.88 -11.11 -2.39
C GLU A 157 8.75 -9.78 -3.12
N ARG A 158 7.60 -9.13 -2.97
CA ARG A 158 7.33 -7.82 -3.56
C ARG A 158 8.14 -6.71 -2.89
N ILE A 159 8.32 -6.79 -1.58
CA ILE A 159 9.09 -5.80 -0.82
C ILE A 159 10.59 -6.09 -0.93
N TRP A 160 10.99 -7.35 -0.72
CA TRP A 160 12.40 -7.75 -0.76
C TRP A 160 12.57 -9.16 -1.34
N LYS A 161 12.63 -9.22 -2.68
CA LYS A 161 12.76 -10.46 -3.46
C LYS A 161 14.04 -11.26 -3.17
N GLN A 162 15.14 -10.58 -2.92
CA GLN A 162 16.48 -11.19 -2.78
C GLN A 162 16.88 -11.44 -1.32
N SER A 163 15.94 -11.36 -0.38
CA SER A 163 16.26 -11.64 1.01
C SER A 163 16.51 -13.13 1.21
N LYS A 164 17.54 -13.48 2.00
CA LYS A 164 17.81 -14.87 2.39
C LYS A 164 16.59 -15.48 3.11
N GLU A 165 15.90 -14.68 3.91
CA GLU A 165 14.71 -15.10 4.67
C GLU A 165 13.53 -15.43 3.75
N THR A 166 13.32 -14.63 2.69
CA THR A 166 12.26 -14.86 1.68
C THR A 166 12.58 -16.11 0.86
N GLN A 167 13.86 -16.36 0.55
CA GLN A 167 14.31 -17.57 -0.13
C GLN A 167 14.04 -18.81 0.73
N GLU A 168 14.43 -18.80 2.01
CA GLU A 168 14.14 -19.90 2.94
C GLU A 168 12.64 -20.18 3.07
N LEU A 169 11.81 -19.13 3.10
CA LEU A 169 10.37 -19.25 3.18
C LEU A 169 9.76 -19.84 1.89
N ARG A 170 10.26 -19.41 0.72
CA ARG A 170 9.90 -19.96 -0.59
C ARG A 170 10.25 -21.43 -0.70
N ASP A 171 11.46 -21.82 -0.29
CA ASP A 171 11.91 -23.20 -0.36
C ASP A 171 11.07 -24.11 0.55
N LYS A 172 10.78 -23.65 1.78
CA LYS A 172 9.88 -24.36 2.71
C LYS A 172 8.48 -24.56 2.13
N LEU A 173 7.91 -23.52 1.53
CA LEU A 173 6.59 -23.60 0.91
C LEU A 173 6.58 -24.54 -0.30
N ALA A 174 7.61 -24.49 -1.15
CA ALA A 174 7.73 -25.35 -2.32
C ALA A 174 7.81 -26.84 -1.93
N VAL A 175 8.63 -27.18 -0.93
CA VAL A 175 8.74 -28.54 -0.40
C VAL A 175 7.40 -29.03 0.17
N ALA A 176 6.68 -28.17 0.89
CA ALA A 176 5.39 -28.52 1.47
C ALA A 176 4.30 -28.75 0.40
N GLN A 177 4.23 -27.88 -0.61
CA GLN A 177 3.29 -28.02 -1.73
C GLN A 177 3.54 -29.30 -2.55
N GLU A 178 4.81 -29.66 -2.75
CA GLU A 178 5.15 -30.91 -3.45
C GLU A 178 4.77 -32.15 -2.63
N LYS A 179 4.92 -32.09 -1.30
CA LYS A 179 4.50 -33.16 -0.39
C LYS A 179 2.98 -33.38 -0.39
N GLU A 180 2.19 -32.31 -0.49
CA GLU A 180 0.73 -32.44 -0.67
C GLU A 180 0.34 -33.02 -2.02
N ARG A 181 1.00 -32.58 -3.10
CA ARG A 181 0.79 -33.17 -4.43
C ARG A 181 1.10 -34.67 -4.43
N GLY A 182 2.18 -35.08 -3.77
CA GLY A 182 2.50 -36.50 -3.56
C GLY A 182 1.40 -37.27 -2.82
N LYS A 183 0.85 -36.71 -1.73
CA LYS A 183 -0.26 -37.32 -0.97
C LYS A 183 -1.55 -37.47 -1.81
N LEU A 184 -1.84 -36.52 -2.71
CA LEU A 184 -3.00 -36.58 -3.61
C LEU A 184 -2.83 -37.64 -4.71
N ILE A 185 -1.61 -37.83 -5.20
CA ILE A 185 -1.27 -38.87 -6.20
C ILE A 185 -1.33 -40.28 -5.56
N ASP A 186 -0.98 -40.40 -4.28
CA ASP A 186 -1.08 -41.66 -3.51
C ASP A 186 -2.52 -42.05 -3.13
N LEU A 187 -3.48 -41.10 -3.20
CA LEU A 187 -4.90 -41.35 -2.93
C LEU A 187 -5.70 -41.82 -4.16
N GLU A 188 -5.10 -41.81 -5.36
CA GLU A 188 -5.75 -42.20 -6.62
C GLU A 188 -5.70 -43.71 -6.92
N HIS A 189 -5.06 -44.52 -6.07
CA HIS A 189 -5.06 -45.99 -6.21
C HIS A 189 -5.87 -46.67 -5.10
N GLN A 190 -7.19 -46.49 -5.16
CA GLN A 190 -8.12 -47.30 -4.37
C GLN A 190 -8.51 -48.58 -5.12
N SER A 191 -8.40 -49.70 -4.42
CA SER A 191 -8.85 -51.03 -4.85
C SER A 191 -10.34 -51.05 -5.22
N PRO A 192 -10.79 -51.95 -6.12
CA PRO A 192 -12.13 -51.90 -6.69
C PRO A 192 -13.25 -52.12 -5.67
N GLU A 193 -14.34 -51.37 -5.89
CA GLU A 193 -15.59 -51.35 -5.13
C GLU A 193 -16.30 -52.72 -5.05
N LYS A 194 -17.22 -52.86 -4.10
CA LYS A 194 -18.16 -54.00 -4.02
C LYS A 194 -19.01 -54.06 -5.29
N GLY A 195 -18.97 -55.19 -6.00
CA GLY A 195 -19.76 -55.41 -7.21
C GLY A 195 -19.01 -56.05 -8.37
N TYR A 196 -17.87 -56.70 -8.15
CA TYR A 196 -17.07 -57.34 -9.19
C TYR A 196 -16.92 -58.86 -8.93
N MET A 197 -16.83 -59.65 -9.99
CA MET A 197 -16.58 -61.10 -9.98
C MET A 197 -15.15 -61.38 -10.48
N GLU A 198 -14.44 -62.28 -9.82
CA GLU A 198 -13.04 -62.63 -10.14
C GLU A 198 -12.99 -63.78 -11.16
N THR A 199 -12.28 -63.58 -12.28
CA THR A 199 -12.06 -64.57 -13.35
C THR A 199 -10.54 -64.78 -13.57
N PRO A 200 -10.09 -65.84 -14.26
CA PRO A 200 -8.67 -66.13 -14.46
C PRO A 200 -7.84 -65.01 -15.11
N GLU A 201 -8.50 -64.02 -15.73
CA GLU A 201 -7.90 -62.88 -16.42
C GLU A 201 -8.25 -61.52 -15.75
N GLY A 202 -8.87 -61.51 -14.57
CA GLY A 202 -9.15 -60.31 -13.76
C GLY A 202 -10.60 -60.14 -13.28
N LEU A 203 -10.89 -58.97 -12.70
CA LEU A 203 -12.18 -58.60 -12.11
C LEU A 203 -13.18 -58.06 -13.16
N ILE A 204 -14.45 -58.46 -13.07
CA ILE A 204 -15.51 -58.02 -13.98
C ILE A 204 -16.70 -57.47 -13.16
N PRO A 205 -17.17 -56.23 -13.41
CA PRO A 205 -18.29 -55.66 -12.68
C PRO A 205 -19.62 -56.37 -12.99
N LEU A 206 -20.39 -56.67 -11.95
CA LEU A 206 -21.78 -57.14 -11.96
C LEU A 206 -22.72 -55.95 -12.05
N LEU A 207 -23.48 -55.87 -13.15
CA LEU A 207 -24.49 -54.84 -13.35
C LEU A 207 -25.76 -55.16 -12.53
N PRO A 208 -26.43 -54.17 -11.91
CA PRO A 208 -27.63 -54.40 -11.10
C PRO A 208 -28.75 -55.09 -11.89
N GLY A 209 -29.28 -56.20 -11.37
CA GLY A 209 -30.42 -56.93 -11.96
C GLY A 209 -30.05 -58.05 -12.94
N GLN A 210 -28.76 -58.28 -13.22
CA GLN A 210 -28.31 -59.37 -14.11
C GLN A 210 -27.88 -60.61 -13.33
N GLN A 211 -28.42 -61.79 -13.71
CA GLN A 211 -27.98 -63.08 -13.17
C GLN A 211 -26.66 -63.52 -13.82
N SER A 212 -25.73 -64.05 -13.02
CA SER A 212 -24.46 -64.58 -13.52
C SER A 212 -24.67 -65.90 -14.27
N PRO A 213 -24.26 -66.01 -15.54
CA PRO A 213 -24.36 -67.27 -16.28
C PRO A 213 -23.37 -68.31 -15.74
N VAL A 214 -23.75 -69.58 -15.71
CA VAL A 214 -22.97 -70.67 -15.11
C VAL A 214 -21.96 -71.25 -16.12
N THR A 215 -22.19 -71.10 -17.43
CA THR A 215 -21.30 -71.61 -18.49
C THR A 215 -21.06 -70.62 -19.65
N ILE A 216 -19.93 -70.79 -20.37
CA ILE A 216 -19.57 -70.01 -21.57
C ILE A 216 -20.69 -70.04 -22.61
N ARG A 217 -21.35 -71.19 -22.78
CA ARG A 217 -22.43 -71.36 -23.76
C ARG A 217 -23.72 -70.63 -23.37
N GLU A 218 -24.05 -70.60 -22.08
CA GLU A 218 -25.16 -69.78 -21.57
C GLU A 218 -24.89 -68.29 -21.80
N ALA A 219 -23.66 -67.83 -21.54
CA ALA A 219 -23.27 -66.44 -21.79
C ALA A 219 -23.37 -66.05 -23.28
N LEU A 220 -22.95 -66.93 -24.20
CA LEU A 220 -23.10 -66.71 -25.65
C LEU A 220 -24.58 -66.69 -26.09
N ASN A 221 -25.41 -67.57 -25.54
CA ASN A 221 -26.84 -67.60 -25.84
C ASN A 221 -27.57 -66.36 -25.32
N LEU A 222 -27.24 -65.91 -24.11
CA LEU A 222 -27.77 -64.65 -23.55
C LEU A 222 -27.31 -63.45 -24.37
N ALA A 223 -26.05 -63.43 -24.81
CA ALA A 223 -25.54 -62.37 -25.68
C ALA A 223 -26.32 -62.31 -27.00
N LYS A 224 -26.52 -63.45 -27.66
CA LYS A 224 -27.26 -63.55 -28.91
C LYS A 224 -28.74 -63.20 -28.75
N ASN A 225 -29.37 -63.64 -27.66
CA ASN A 225 -30.77 -63.34 -27.37
C ASN A 225 -30.99 -61.84 -27.13
N ASN A 226 -30.13 -61.20 -26.33
CA ASN A 226 -30.20 -59.76 -26.08
C ASN A 226 -29.93 -58.93 -27.34
N LEU A 227 -29.04 -59.39 -28.23
CA LEU A 227 -28.78 -58.73 -29.51
C LEU A 227 -30.01 -58.78 -30.43
N ASN A 228 -30.74 -59.89 -30.42
CA ASN A 228 -32.00 -60.03 -31.17
C ASN A 228 -33.15 -59.19 -30.58
N HIS A 229 -33.14 -58.94 -29.27
CA HIS A 229 -34.14 -58.10 -28.59
C HIS A 229 -33.74 -56.61 -28.52
N ASN A 230 -32.74 -56.21 -29.32
CA ASN A 230 -32.25 -54.83 -29.42
C ASN A 230 -31.63 -54.25 -28.13
N ASN A 231 -31.27 -55.12 -27.17
CA ASN A 231 -30.56 -54.76 -25.93
C ASN A 231 -29.04 -54.90 -26.14
N ALA A 232 -28.48 -53.99 -26.96
CA ALA A 232 -27.10 -54.08 -27.42
C ALA A 232 -26.06 -53.98 -26.28
N PHE A 233 -26.34 -53.22 -25.21
CA PHE A 233 -25.45 -53.09 -24.05
C PHE A 233 -25.31 -54.39 -23.26
N ASP A 234 -26.42 -55.07 -22.99
CA ASP A 234 -26.44 -56.36 -22.29
C ASP A 234 -25.81 -57.45 -23.16
N ALA A 235 -26.09 -57.42 -24.48
CA ALA A 235 -25.47 -58.31 -25.45
C ALA A 235 -23.94 -58.18 -25.46
N HIS A 236 -23.42 -56.96 -25.42
CA HIS A 236 -21.97 -56.70 -25.35
C HIS A 236 -21.36 -57.20 -24.03
N TRP A 237 -22.05 -57.02 -22.90
CA TRP A 237 -21.59 -57.48 -21.59
C TRP A 237 -21.49 -59.01 -21.53
N TYR A 238 -22.56 -59.73 -21.90
CA TYR A 238 -22.57 -61.20 -21.94
C TYR A 238 -21.55 -61.78 -22.93
N ALA A 239 -21.37 -61.16 -24.11
CA ALA A 239 -20.37 -61.58 -25.09
C ALA A 239 -18.93 -61.35 -24.59
N SER A 240 -18.67 -60.22 -23.93
CA SER A 240 -17.37 -59.92 -23.32
C SER A 240 -17.04 -60.85 -22.16
N MET A 241 -18.04 -61.20 -21.35
CA MET A 241 -17.93 -62.19 -20.29
C MET A 241 -17.62 -63.59 -20.86
N ALA A 242 -18.34 -64.03 -21.89
CA ALA A 242 -18.09 -65.30 -22.58
C ALA A 242 -16.67 -65.39 -23.16
N LYS A 243 -16.16 -64.29 -23.73
CA LYS A 243 -14.81 -64.20 -24.29
C LYS A 243 -13.72 -64.41 -23.22
N LYS A 244 -13.89 -63.82 -22.04
CA LYS A 244 -12.94 -63.93 -20.91
C LYS A 244 -12.98 -65.29 -20.21
N MET A 245 -14.12 -66.00 -20.30
CA MET A 245 -14.24 -67.36 -19.77
C MET A 245 -13.75 -68.43 -20.75
N ALA A 246 -13.72 -68.14 -22.05
CA ALA A 246 -13.29 -69.08 -23.10
C ALA A 246 -11.77 -69.18 -23.20
N LYS A 247 -11.26 -70.37 -23.54
CA LYS A 247 -9.81 -70.55 -23.75
C LYS A 247 -9.35 -69.76 -24.99
N PRO A 248 -8.20 -69.05 -24.93
CA PRO A 248 -7.66 -68.33 -26.08
C PRO A 248 -7.53 -69.25 -27.31
N GLY A 249 -8.18 -68.85 -28.42
CA GLY A 249 -8.18 -69.62 -29.68
C GLY A 249 -9.27 -70.69 -29.81
N SER A 250 -10.17 -70.85 -28.83
CA SER A 250 -11.30 -71.77 -28.97
C SER A 250 -12.41 -71.20 -29.87
N PRO A 251 -13.27 -72.06 -30.48
CA PRO A 251 -14.41 -71.61 -31.27
C PRO A 251 -15.34 -70.65 -30.51
N GLU A 252 -15.52 -70.87 -29.21
CA GLU A 252 -16.32 -70.04 -28.32
C GLU A 252 -15.71 -68.64 -28.14
N ALA A 253 -14.38 -68.54 -28.09
CA ALA A 253 -13.69 -67.24 -28.01
C ALA A 253 -13.85 -66.43 -29.31
N THR A 254 -13.85 -67.11 -30.47
CA THR A 254 -14.11 -66.48 -31.78
C THR A 254 -15.55 -66.00 -31.87
N GLU A 255 -16.52 -66.82 -31.45
CA GLU A 255 -17.93 -66.46 -31.44
C GLU A 255 -18.24 -65.30 -30.48
N ALA A 256 -17.67 -65.34 -29.26
CA ALA A 256 -17.76 -64.27 -28.28
C ALA A 256 -17.22 -62.94 -28.82
N THR A 257 -16.08 -62.99 -29.51
CA THR A 257 -15.46 -61.80 -30.13
C THR A 257 -16.34 -61.23 -31.24
N ARG A 258 -16.94 -62.08 -32.08
CA ARG A 258 -17.86 -61.67 -33.15
C ARG A 258 -19.12 -61.00 -32.59
N LEU A 259 -19.74 -61.61 -31.57
CA LEU A 259 -20.94 -61.06 -30.94
C LEU A 259 -20.65 -59.75 -30.19
N ALA A 260 -19.51 -59.64 -29.51
CA ALA A 260 -19.09 -58.40 -28.87
C ALA A 260 -18.90 -57.27 -29.90
N ALA A 261 -18.26 -57.55 -31.04
CA ALA A 261 -18.09 -56.56 -32.10
C ALA A 261 -19.43 -56.10 -32.71
N GLN A 262 -20.37 -57.03 -32.94
CA GLN A 262 -21.71 -56.68 -33.45
C GLN A 262 -22.52 -55.83 -32.47
N ALA A 263 -22.48 -56.19 -31.18
CA ALA A 263 -23.12 -55.41 -30.14
C ALA A 263 -22.49 -54.01 -30.02
N TRP A 264 -21.16 -53.92 -30.11
CA TRP A 264 -20.43 -52.65 -30.04
C TRP A 264 -20.75 -51.72 -31.20
N ASN A 265 -20.86 -52.24 -32.43
CA ASN A 265 -21.26 -51.43 -33.59
C ASN A 265 -22.66 -50.84 -33.42
N THR A 266 -23.61 -51.63 -32.89
CA THR A 266 -24.98 -51.18 -32.61
C THR A 266 -25.01 -50.10 -31.52
N ILE A 267 -24.16 -50.22 -30.48
CA ILE A 267 -23.98 -49.19 -29.44
C ILE A 267 -23.35 -47.92 -30.02
N ALA A 268 -22.37 -48.06 -30.91
CA ALA A 268 -21.64 -46.94 -31.51
C ALA A 268 -22.53 -46.10 -32.44
N GLU A 269 -23.48 -46.73 -33.15
CA GLU A 269 -24.45 -46.07 -34.01
C GLU A 269 -25.50 -45.24 -33.26
N GLN A 270 -25.75 -45.54 -31.98
CA GLN A 270 -26.74 -44.84 -31.15
C GLN A 270 -26.20 -43.66 -30.34
N LYS A 271 -24.87 -43.48 -30.28
CA LYS A 271 -24.27 -42.35 -29.54
C LYS A 271 -24.37 -41.05 -30.34
N PRO A 272 -24.83 -39.94 -29.73
CA PRO A 272 -24.58 -38.61 -30.27
C PRO A 272 -23.08 -38.48 -30.51
N THR A 273 -22.70 -37.94 -31.66
CA THR A 273 -21.28 -37.67 -31.94
C THR A 273 -20.76 -36.78 -30.82
N PRO A 274 -19.58 -37.05 -30.21
CA PRO A 274 -19.03 -36.26 -29.11
C PRO A 274 -19.01 -34.73 -29.38
N GLN A 275 -18.95 -34.36 -30.65
CA GLN A 275 -19.09 -32.99 -31.16
C GLN A 275 -20.45 -32.34 -30.79
N LYS A 276 -21.57 -33.02 -31.03
CA LYS A 276 -22.93 -32.51 -30.78
C LYS A 276 -23.24 -32.38 -29.30
N GLU A 277 -22.71 -33.29 -28.48
CA GLU A 277 -22.84 -33.22 -27.03
C GLU A 277 -22.05 -32.04 -26.45
N LYS A 278 -20.85 -31.78 -26.99
CA LYS A 278 -20.06 -30.60 -26.65
C LYS A 278 -20.74 -29.29 -27.06
N GLU A 279 -21.29 -29.22 -28.27
CA GLU A 279 -22.03 -28.06 -28.77
C GLU A 279 -23.29 -27.78 -27.94
N TYR A 280 -24.03 -28.82 -27.56
CA TYR A 280 -25.21 -28.71 -26.71
C TYR A 280 -24.87 -28.22 -25.30
N ARG A 281 -23.77 -28.73 -24.70
CA ARG A 281 -23.29 -28.25 -23.39
C ARG A 281 -22.93 -26.77 -23.44
N VAL A 282 -22.17 -26.35 -24.45
CA VAL A 282 -21.81 -24.94 -24.64
C VAL A 282 -23.05 -24.05 -24.78
N TYR A 283 -24.06 -24.48 -25.55
CA TYR A 283 -25.32 -23.74 -25.67
C TYR A 283 -26.08 -23.64 -24.34
N LYS A 284 -26.16 -24.75 -23.59
CA LYS A 284 -26.82 -24.79 -22.28
C LYS A 284 -26.15 -23.84 -21.28
N ASP A 285 -24.82 -23.85 -21.22
CA ASP A 285 -24.06 -23.01 -20.29
C ASP A 285 -24.17 -21.53 -20.68
N LYS A 286 -24.18 -21.20 -21.99
CA LYS A 286 -24.48 -19.85 -22.47
C LYS A 286 -25.85 -19.35 -22.02
N LEU A 287 -26.87 -20.21 -22.13
CA LEU A 287 -28.22 -19.88 -21.70
C LEU A 287 -28.30 -19.64 -20.18
N GLU A 288 -27.63 -20.49 -19.40
CA GLU A 288 -27.53 -20.32 -17.94
C GLU A 288 -26.82 -19.01 -17.56
N GLY A 289 -25.67 -18.73 -18.18
CA GLY A 289 -24.93 -17.49 -17.96
C GLY A 289 -25.74 -16.24 -18.36
N TYR A 290 -26.48 -16.31 -19.46
CA TYR A 290 -27.35 -15.22 -19.91
C TYR A 290 -28.53 -15.00 -18.95
N ASN A 291 -29.17 -16.06 -18.47
CA ASN A 291 -30.23 -15.97 -17.46
C ASN A 291 -29.71 -15.38 -16.15
N ALA A 292 -28.49 -15.74 -15.72
CA ALA A 292 -27.86 -15.14 -14.55
C ALA A 292 -27.66 -13.62 -14.70
N ILE A 293 -27.27 -13.14 -15.89
CA ILE A 293 -27.21 -11.69 -16.20
C ILE A 293 -28.59 -11.04 -16.09
N GLN A 294 -29.65 -11.68 -16.61
CA GLN A 294 -31.00 -11.13 -16.58
C GLN A 294 -31.56 -11.01 -15.16
N VAL A 295 -31.26 -11.99 -14.29
CA VAL A 295 -31.66 -11.99 -12.88
C VAL A 295 -30.78 -11.04 -12.03
N GLY A 296 -29.66 -10.57 -12.58
CA GLY A 296 -28.73 -9.64 -11.91
C GLY A 296 -27.62 -10.32 -11.11
N ASP A 297 -27.48 -11.66 -11.20
CA ASP A 297 -26.36 -12.40 -10.61
C ASP A 297 -25.15 -12.38 -11.57
N TYR A 298 -24.49 -11.22 -11.58
CA TYR A 298 -23.32 -11.00 -12.42
C TYR A 298 -22.10 -11.84 -12.01
N ILE A 299 -21.99 -12.23 -10.73
CA ILE A 299 -20.87 -13.03 -10.22
C ILE A 299 -20.97 -14.45 -10.79
N GLN A 300 -22.15 -15.07 -10.68
CA GLN A 300 -22.38 -16.40 -11.28
C GLN A 300 -22.17 -16.36 -12.79
N ALA A 301 -22.74 -15.36 -13.48
CA ALA A 301 -22.56 -15.18 -14.91
C ALA A 301 -21.08 -15.04 -15.30
N TYR A 302 -20.28 -14.30 -14.51
CA TYR A 302 -18.86 -14.10 -14.77
C TYR A 302 -18.11 -15.44 -14.74
N TYR A 303 -18.34 -16.29 -13.75
CA TYR A 303 -17.67 -17.60 -13.70
C TYR A 303 -18.07 -18.51 -14.86
N ILE A 304 -19.36 -18.56 -15.21
CA ILE A 304 -19.86 -19.37 -16.35
C ILE A 304 -19.18 -18.93 -17.65
N PHE A 305 -19.21 -17.63 -17.97
CA PHE A 305 -18.58 -17.12 -19.19
C PHE A 305 -17.04 -17.11 -19.13
N ASN A 306 -16.44 -17.10 -17.94
CA ASN A 306 -14.99 -17.24 -17.80
C ASN A 306 -14.53 -18.66 -18.16
N THR A 307 -15.26 -19.69 -17.71
CA THR A 307 -15.02 -21.09 -18.10
C THR A 307 -15.27 -21.30 -19.59
N LEU A 308 -16.40 -20.81 -20.11
CA LEU A 308 -16.71 -20.89 -21.55
C LEU A 308 -15.67 -20.21 -22.43
N ALA A 309 -15.09 -19.10 -21.99
CA ALA A 309 -14.04 -18.42 -22.74
C ALA A 309 -12.72 -19.20 -22.81
N GLN A 310 -12.48 -20.13 -21.87
CA GLN A 310 -11.33 -21.05 -21.95
C GLN A 310 -11.62 -22.22 -22.90
N GLU A 311 -12.86 -22.70 -22.95
CA GLU A 311 -13.27 -23.81 -23.82
C GLU A 311 -13.50 -23.41 -25.28
N VAL A 312 -14.09 -22.23 -25.52
CA VAL A 312 -14.45 -21.71 -26.86
C VAL A 312 -14.07 -20.22 -26.99
N PRO A 313 -12.78 -19.88 -27.12
CA PRO A 313 -12.32 -18.49 -27.10
C PRO A 313 -12.77 -17.64 -28.30
N SER A 314 -13.05 -18.28 -29.43
CA SER A 314 -13.40 -17.62 -30.71
C SER A 314 -14.87 -17.20 -30.80
N ASP A 315 -15.68 -17.54 -29.80
CA ASP A 315 -17.12 -17.27 -29.82
C ASP A 315 -17.45 -15.82 -29.45
N PRO A 316 -18.11 -15.05 -30.34
CA PRO A 316 -18.39 -13.63 -30.10
C PRO A 316 -19.39 -13.40 -28.95
N ASP A 317 -20.34 -14.31 -28.73
CA ASP A 317 -21.34 -14.17 -27.66
C ASP A 317 -20.69 -14.36 -26.30
N VAL A 318 -19.82 -15.38 -26.17
CA VAL A 318 -19.07 -15.63 -24.94
C VAL A 318 -18.23 -14.41 -24.58
N LYS A 319 -17.55 -13.80 -25.55
CA LYS A 319 -16.75 -12.59 -25.32
C LYS A 319 -17.62 -11.42 -24.85
N LYS A 320 -18.73 -11.13 -25.53
CA LYS A 320 -19.65 -10.04 -25.20
C LYS A 320 -20.28 -10.19 -23.82
N TYR A 321 -20.79 -11.37 -23.51
CA TYR A 321 -21.45 -11.61 -22.22
C TYR A 321 -20.46 -11.76 -21.07
N LYS A 322 -19.24 -12.25 -21.31
CA LYS A 322 -18.15 -12.19 -20.32
C LYS A 322 -17.84 -10.76 -19.90
N GLU A 323 -17.72 -9.84 -20.86
CA GLU A 323 -17.44 -8.43 -20.57
C GLU A 323 -18.59 -7.74 -19.83
N THR A 324 -19.83 -8.09 -20.20
CA THR A 324 -21.04 -7.62 -19.52
C THR A 324 -21.09 -8.11 -18.07
N ALA A 325 -20.86 -9.42 -17.85
CA ALA A 325 -20.82 -10.03 -16.53
C ALA A 325 -19.67 -9.50 -15.67
N LEU A 326 -18.50 -9.25 -16.27
CA LEU A 326 -17.36 -8.63 -15.59
C LEU A 326 -17.69 -7.21 -15.13
N SER A 327 -18.32 -6.41 -16.00
CA SER A 327 -18.71 -5.02 -15.68
C SER A 327 -19.78 -4.97 -14.58
N GLY A 328 -20.73 -5.90 -14.59
CA GLY A 328 -21.71 -6.06 -13.52
C GLY A 328 -21.07 -6.51 -12.19
N THR A 329 -20.17 -7.50 -12.26
CA THR A 329 -19.43 -8.01 -11.10
C THR A 329 -18.65 -6.89 -10.41
N LYS A 330 -17.94 -6.04 -11.16
CA LYS A 330 -17.17 -4.90 -10.63
C LYS A 330 -18.00 -3.85 -9.88
N LYS A 331 -19.33 -3.83 -10.04
CA LYS A 331 -20.23 -2.94 -9.30
C LYS A 331 -20.61 -3.48 -7.93
N VAL A 332 -20.56 -4.80 -7.74
CA VAL A 332 -21.04 -5.48 -6.53
C VAL A 332 -19.92 -6.14 -5.72
N ALA A 333 -18.80 -6.45 -6.36
CA ALA A 333 -17.63 -7.10 -5.78
C ALA A 333 -16.35 -6.67 -6.52
N PHE A 334 -15.19 -6.97 -5.93
CA PHE A 334 -13.89 -6.80 -6.56
C PHE A 334 -13.05 -8.07 -6.44
N PHE A 335 -11.99 -8.19 -7.25
CA PHE A 335 -11.12 -9.36 -7.18
C PHE A 335 -10.10 -9.19 -6.05
N GLN A 336 -9.97 -10.20 -5.19
CA GLN A 336 -9.04 -10.17 -4.05
C GLN A 336 -7.57 -10.05 -4.50
N ASP A 337 -7.25 -10.66 -5.64
CA ASP A 337 -6.00 -10.50 -6.38
C ASP A 337 -5.60 -9.03 -6.61
N GLU A 338 -6.56 -8.13 -6.83
CA GLU A 338 -6.30 -6.69 -7.00
C GLU A 338 -5.72 -6.12 -5.70
N ALA A 339 -6.29 -6.46 -4.54
CA ALA A 339 -5.82 -5.96 -3.25
C ALA A 339 -4.42 -6.48 -2.90
N ILE A 340 -4.13 -7.75 -3.19
CA ILE A 340 -2.81 -8.35 -2.90
C ILE A 340 -1.73 -7.81 -3.84
N LYS A 341 -2.02 -7.75 -5.15
CA LYS A 341 -1.00 -7.40 -6.15
C LYS A 341 -0.68 -5.91 -6.14
N THR A 342 -1.60 -5.06 -5.72
CA THR A 342 -1.44 -3.60 -5.81
C THR A 342 -0.37 -3.07 -4.86
N VAL A 343 0.62 -2.37 -5.43
CA VAL A 343 1.67 -1.64 -4.71
C VAL A 343 1.24 -0.19 -4.61
N GLY A 344 1.02 0.28 -3.39
CA GLY A 344 0.67 1.67 -3.11
C GLY A 344 1.25 2.11 -1.77
N GLU A 345 0.97 3.36 -1.39
CA GLU A 345 1.31 3.85 -0.06
C GLU A 345 0.46 3.10 0.96
N THR A 346 1.05 2.56 2.01
CA THR A 346 0.30 1.76 2.97
C THR A 346 0.18 2.51 4.28
N LEU A 347 -1.04 2.54 4.83
CA LEU A 347 -1.33 3.03 6.17
C LEU A 347 -1.66 1.83 7.06
N SER A 348 -0.87 1.64 8.11
CA SER A 348 -1.14 0.67 9.16
C SER A 348 -2.12 1.28 10.18
N TYR A 349 -3.18 0.57 10.51
CA TYR A 349 -4.23 0.99 11.45
C TYR A 349 -4.88 2.34 11.09
N GLY A 350 -5.56 2.39 9.95
CA GLY A 350 -6.34 3.56 9.57
C GLY A 350 -7.61 3.70 10.40
N LEU A 351 -7.84 4.86 11.01
CA LEU A 351 -9.03 5.22 11.77
C LEU A 351 -9.62 6.52 11.24
N PHE A 352 -10.86 6.46 10.76
CA PHE A 352 -11.55 7.62 10.18
C PHE A 352 -12.90 7.81 10.84
N SER A 353 -13.21 9.06 11.18
CA SER A 353 -14.55 9.47 11.60
C SER A 353 -15.26 10.12 10.42
N ILE A 354 -16.36 9.54 9.97
CA ILE A 354 -17.11 9.95 8.78
C ILE A 354 -18.51 10.36 9.23
N PRO A 355 -18.92 11.62 9.07
CA PRO A 355 -20.26 12.05 9.47
C PRO A 355 -21.31 11.44 8.54
N ILE A 356 -22.42 10.99 9.11
CA ILE A 356 -23.50 10.35 8.36
C ILE A 356 -24.62 11.35 8.17
N HIS A 357 -24.84 11.74 6.92
CA HIS A 357 -25.90 12.65 6.52
C HIS A 357 -26.98 11.89 5.77
N ASN A 358 -28.24 12.10 6.13
CA ASN A 358 -29.37 11.72 5.29
C ASN A 358 -29.94 12.98 4.63
N ASN A 359 -30.38 12.87 3.38
CA ASN A 359 -30.88 13.99 2.59
C ASN A 359 -32.15 14.65 3.17
N GLN A 360 -32.76 14.09 4.21
CA GLN A 360 -34.03 14.54 4.78
C GLN A 360 -33.95 14.98 6.26
N GLU A 361 -32.98 14.50 7.04
CA GLU A 361 -32.91 14.73 8.50
C GLU A 361 -31.46 14.89 8.97
N GLY A 362 -30.85 16.04 8.70
CA GLY A 362 -29.61 16.49 9.37
C GLY A 362 -28.50 15.45 9.57
N ASN A 363 -27.71 15.64 10.63
CA ASN A 363 -26.59 14.78 11.00
C ASN A 363 -27.13 13.62 11.87
N LEU A 364 -27.16 12.40 11.32
CA LEU A 364 -27.74 11.22 12.00
C LEU A 364 -26.77 10.56 12.98
N GLY A 365 -25.48 10.87 12.89
CA GLY A 365 -24.46 10.26 13.72
C GLY A 365 -23.10 10.22 13.06
N ILE A 366 -22.22 9.39 13.62
CA ILE A 366 -20.83 9.27 13.19
C ILE A 366 -20.54 7.82 12.82
N GLY A 367 -20.00 7.63 11.62
CA GLY A 367 -19.44 6.37 11.16
C GLY A 367 -17.96 6.29 11.47
N ILE A 368 -17.54 5.31 12.29
CA ILE A 368 -16.14 5.00 12.54
C ILE A 368 -15.70 3.91 11.57
N LEU A 369 -14.77 4.26 10.67
CA LEU A 369 -14.10 3.33 9.78
C LEU A 369 -12.74 2.98 10.36
N LYS A 370 -12.51 1.69 10.62
CA LYS A 370 -11.23 1.13 11.02
C LYS A 370 -10.74 0.16 9.94
N ALA A 371 -9.48 0.26 9.55
CA ALA A 371 -8.81 -0.70 8.68
C ALA A 371 -7.46 -1.09 9.29
N ASP A 372 -7.15 -2.38 9.37
CA ASP A 372 -5.86 -2.83 9.91
C ASP A 372 -4.71 -2.45 8.98
N THR A 373 -4.91 -2.60 7.67
CA THR A 373 -4.01 -2.03 6.66
C THR A 373 -4.82 -1.42 5.52
N LEU A 374 -4.35 -0.30 4.99
CA LEU A 374 -4.96 0.38 3.85
C LEU A 374 -3.87 0.68 2.82
N THR A 375 -3.94 0.05 1.66
CA THR A 375 -3.10 0.36 0.50
C THR A 375 -3.78 1.44 -0.33
N ILE A 376 -3.13 2.59 -0.46
CA ILE A 376 -3.64 3.82 -0.99
C ILE A 376 -3.05 4.07 -2.38
N LEU A 377 -3.93 4.37 -3.34
CA LEU A 377 -3.57 4.85 -4.68
C LEU A 377 -4.38 6.08 -5.03
N SER A 378 -3.96 6.79 -6.08
CA SER A 378 -4.61 8.02 -6.53
C SER A 378 -6.04 7.82 -7.03
N ASP A 379 -6.41 6.61 -7.44
CA ASP A 379 -7.71 6.28 -8.05
C ASP A 379 -8.54 5.29 -7.22
N VAL A 380 -7.90 4.33 -6.56
CA VAL A 380 -8.55 3.33 -5.70
C VAL A 380 -7.70 3.02 -4.48
N SER A 381 -8.34 2.64 -3.37
CA SER A 381 -7.63 2.16 -2.18
C SER A 381 -8.17 0.79 -1.79
N TYR A 382 -7.32 -0.06 -1.21
CA TYR A 382 -7.66 -1.40 -0.77
C TYR A 382 -7.40 -1.54 0.72
N GLY A 383 -8.42 -1.86 1.49
CA GLY A 383 -8.30 -2.12 2.93
C GLY A 383 -8.35 -3.62 3.23
N THR A 384 -7.61 -4.05 4.25
CA THR A 384 -7.77 -5.39 4.84
C THR A 384 -8.31 -5.27 6.26
N LYS A 385 -9.12 -6.26 6.67
CA LYS A 385 -9.83 -6.33 7.96
C LYS A 385 -10.51 -5.01 8.30
N VAL A 386 -11.40 -4.59 7.42
CA VAL A 386 -12.10 -3.32 7.54
C VAL A 386 -13.35 -3.48 8.37
N THR A 387 -13.50 -2.62 9.37
CA THR A 387 -14.68 -2.54 10.22
C THR A 387 -15.28 -1.14 10.07
N PHE A 388 -16.58 -1.07 9.79
CA PHE A 388 -17.31 0.19 9.75
C PHE A 388 -18.48 0.13 10.72
N GLN A 389 -18.49 1.05 11.68
CA GLN A 389 -19.47 1.12 12.76
C GLN A 389 -20.21 2.45 12.73
N ILE A 390 -21.52 2.41 12.82
CA ILE A 390 -22.39 3.58 12.82
C ILE A 390 -22.91 3.81 14.23
N PHE A 391 -22.60 4.98 14.78
CA PHE A 391 -23.05 5.43 16.09
C PHE A 391 -24.09 6.54 15.91
N ASN A 392 -25.17 6.47 16.67
CA ASN A 392 -26.15 7.55 16.75
C ASN A 392 -25.57 8.76 17.52
N THR A 393 -26.24 9.91 17.45
CA THR A 393 -25.97 11.10 18.26
C THR A 393 -25.96 10.84 19.78
N ALA A 394 -26.68 9.81 20.25
CA ALA A 394 -26.65 9.36 21.65
C ALA A 394 -25.43 8.50 22.02
N GLY A 395 -24.60 8.08 21.05
CA GLY A 395 -23.44 7.22 21.26
C GLY A 395 -23.73 5.71 21.14
N ASP A 396 -24.99 5.31 20.91
CA ASP A 396 -25.36 3.90 20.75
C ASP A 396 -24.97 3.36 19.36
N LEU A 397 -24.43 2.13 19.33
CA LEU A 397 -24.08 1.42 18.10
C LEU A 397 -25.36 0.95 17.38
N GLN A 398 -25.64 1.52 16.20
CA GLN A 398 -26.79 1.12 15.39
C GLN A 398 -26.45 -0.03 14.43
N GLN A 399 -25.29 0.04 13.80
CA GLN A 399 -24.89 -0.91 12.75
C GLN A 399 -23.39 -1.10 12.73
N SER A 400 -22.95 -2.34 12.53
CA SER A 400 -21.55 -2.68 12.36
C SER A 400 -21.41 -3.64 11.19
N VAL A 401 -20.44 -3.39 10.33
CA VAL A 401 -20.03 -4.29 9.26
C VAL A 401 -18.54 -4.56 9.35
N GLN A 402 -18.18 -5.83 9.21
CA GLN A 402 -16.80 -6.27 9.14
C GLN A 402 -16.58 -7.00 7.82
N SER A 403 -15.53 -6.64 7.09
CA SER A 403 -15.07 -7.37 5.91
C SER A 403 -13.57 -7.60 5.97
N ASP A 404 -13.14 -8.76 5.47
CA ASP A 404 -11.72 -9.11 5.42
C ASP A 404 -10.99 -8.28 4.35
N TYR A 405 -11.68 -7.88 3.28
CA TYR A 405 -11.17 -7.00 2.24
C TYR A 405 -12.21 -5.95 1.84
N ALA A 406 -11.76 -4.71 1.64
CA ALA A 406 -12.60 -3.66 1.08
C ALA A 406 -11.89 -2.89 -0.03
N LYS A 407 -12.65 -2.40 -1.01
CA LYS A 407 -12.16 -1.51 -2.06
C LYS A 407 -12.86 -0.16 -1.97
N PHE A 408 -12.09 0.91 -1.93
CA PHE A 408 -12.55 2.28 -1.90
C PHE A 408 -12.31 2.92 -3.27
N SER A 409 -13.33 3.54 -3.84
CA SER A 409 -13.22 4.22 -5.13
C SER A 409 -14.08 5.50 -5.17
N PRO A 410 -13.72 6.49 -6.01
CA PRO A 410 -14.53 7.67 -6.20
C PRO A 410 -15.89 7.29 -6.80
N PHE A 411 -16.98 7.77 -6.19
CA PHE A 411 -18.34 7.55 -6.68
C PHE A 411 -18.98 8.83 -7.19
N ALA A 412 -18.88 9.89 -6.41
CA ALA A 412 -19.31 11.24 -6.77
C ALA A 412 -18.38 12.27 -6.10
N LYS A 413 -18.54 13.56 -6.44
CA LYS A 413 -17.63 14.63 -5.98
C LYS A 413 -17.35 14.62 -4.47
N ASN A 414 -18.35 14.26 -3.65
CA ASN A 414 -18.27 14.21 -2.19
C ASN A 414 -18.59 12.83 -1.60
N LYS A 415 -18.50 11.77 -2.41
CA LYS A 415 -18.87 10.42 -1.97
C LYS A 415 -17.87 9.38 -2.48
N THR A 416 -17.49 8.49 -1.58
CA THR A 416 -16.60 7.35 -1.85
C THR A 416 -17.40 6.06 -1.76
N LEU A 417 -17.33 5.24 -2.80
CA LEU A 417 -17.88 3.89 -2.78
C LEU A 417 -16.92 2.97 -2.05
N MET A 418 -17.45 2.20 -1.12
CA MET A 418 -16.76 1.15 -0.38
C MET A 418 -17.38 -0.19 -0.76
N LEU A 419 -16.71 -0.97 -1.59
CA LEU A 419 -17.09 -2.35 -1.89
C LEU A 419 -16.55 -3.26 -0.78
N LEU A 420 -17.42 -4.11 -0.23
CA LEU A 420 -17.12 -4.96 0.93
C LEU A 420 -16.97 -6.44 0.55
N LYS A 421 -17.36 -6.82 -0.67
CA LYS A 421 -17.31 -8.21 -1.14
C LYS A 421 -16.10 -8.41 -2.06
N ALA A 422 -15.26 -9.38 -1.72
CA ALA A 422 -14.14 -9.80 -2.56
C ALA A 422 -14.36 -11.22 -3.10
N ILE A 423 -13.89 -11.49 -4.32
CA ILE A 423 -13.98 -12.80 -4.97
C ILE A 423 -12.64 -13.21 -5.59
N ASP A 424 -12.40 -14.51 -5.72
CA ASP A 424 -11.26 -15.02 -6.48
C ASP A 424 -11.53 -14.99 -8.00
N LYS A 425 -10.50 -14.77 -8.81
CA LYS A 425 -10.66 -14.64 -10.27
C LYS A 425 -11.04 -15.95 -10.95
N ASN A 426 -10.58 -17.08 -10.42
CA ASN A 426 -10.66 -18.40 -11.06
C ASN A 426 -11.50 -19.40 -10.26
N ASN A 427 -11.59 -19.24 -8.94
CA ASN A 427 -12.28 -20.17 -8.05
C ASN A 427 -13.58 -19.57 -7.51
N LYS A 428 -14.72 -20.14 -7.92
CA LYS A 428 -16.05 -19.72 -7.48
C LYS A 428 -16.30 -19.94 -5.97
N ASN A 429 -15.54 -20.84 -5.33
CA ASN A 429 -15.76 -21.20 -3.93
C ASN A 429 -15.07 -20.24 -2.94
N LEU A 430 -14.15 -19.40 -3.42
CA LEU A 430 -13.44 -18.43 -2.58
C LEU A 430 -14.11 -17.06 -2.69
N VAL A 431 -14.96 -16.78 -1.72
CA VAL A 431 -15.73 -15.53 -1.61
C VAL A 431 -15.62 -15.00 -0.20
N TRP A 432 -15.21 -13.74 -0.05
CA TRP A 432 -15.18 -13.04 1.22
C TRP A 432 -16.37 -12.10 1.31
N GLU A 433 -17.33 -12.43 2.17
CA GLU A 433 -18.56 -11.66 2.34
C GLU A 433 -18.54 -10.79 3.60
N PRO A 434 -19.21 -9.62 3.58
CA PRO A 434 -19.33 -8.78 4.77
C PRO A 434 -20.16 -9.46 5.86
N ARG A 435 -19.63 -9.41 7.08
CA ARG A 435 -20.30 -9.83 8.32
C ARG A 435 -21.01 -8.63 8.92
N TRP A 436 -22.33 -8.60 8.79
CA TRP A 436 -23.19 -7.59 9.37
C TRP A 436 -23.66 -7.99 10.77
N SER A 437 -23.63 -7.04 11.70
CA SER A 437 -24.15 -7.24 13.07
C SER A 437 -25.66 -6.97 13.21
N VAL A 438 -26.32 -6.50 12.15
CA VAL A 438 -27.75 -6.13 12.18
C VAL A 438 -28.62 -7.30 11.74
N THR A 439 -29.70 -7.56 12.49
CA THR A 439 -30.64 -8.69 12.32
C THR A 439 -31.68 -8.48 11.21
N THR A 440 -31.90 -7.25 10.75
CA THR A 440 -32.96 -6.93 9.78
C THR A 440 -32.50 -5.86 8.78
N GLY A 441 -32.31 -6.29 7.53
CA GLY A 441 -31.92 -5.42 6.41
C GLY A 441 -31.36 -6.26 5.26
N LYS A 442 -31.47 -5.76 4.02
CA LYS A 442 -30.73 -6.34 2.89
C LYS A 442 -29.23 -6.22 3.21
N LYS A 443 -28.51 -7.35 3.19
CA LYS A 443 -27.06 -7.38 3.32
C LYS A 443 -26.45 -6.77 2.06
N GLU A 444 -26.22 -5.47 2.08
CA GLU A 444 -25.57 -4.79 0.96
C GLU A 444 -24.10 -5.22 0.87
N THR A 445 -23.60 -5.35 -0.36
CA THR A 445 -22.19 -5.68 -0.63
C THR A 445 -21.33 -4.43 -0.81
N PHE A 446 -21.94 -3.25 -0.74
CA PHE A 446 -21.28 -1.96 -0.86
C PHE A 446 -21.90 -0.93 0.08
N LEU A 447 -21.13 0.10 0.41
CA LEU A 447 -21.55 1.27 1.17
C LEU A 447 -21.08 2.54 0.46
N VAL A 448 -21.84 3.62 0.59
CA VAL A 448 -21.42 4.93 0.06
C VAL A 448 -21.12 5.86 1.22
N LEU A 449 -19.83 6.15 1.39
CA LEU A 449 -19.32 7.00 2.46
C LEU A 449 -19.51 8.48 2.10
N SER A 450 -19.88 9.30 3.08
CA SER A 450 -20.06 10.75 2.92
C SER A 450 -18.74 11.52 3.06
N ILE A 451 -17.71 11.04 2.37
CA ILE A 451 -16.38 11.64 2.26
C ILE A 451 -15.99 11.63 0.78
N SER A 452 -15.35 12.69 0.30
CA SER A 452 -14.74 12.68 -1.03
C SER A 452 -13.51 11.78 -1.05
N TYR A 453 -13.22 11.13 -2.18
CA TYR A 453 -12.03 10.30 -2.29
C TYR A 453 -10.75 11.11 -2.06
N GLU A 454 -10.67 12.35 -2.54
CA GLU A 454 -9.53 13.25 -2.28
C GLU A 454 -9.36 13.56 -0.79
N ASP A 455 -10.48 13.78 -0.08
CA ASP A 455 -10.47 14.07 1.35
C ASP A 455 -10.11 12.81 2.16
N PHE A 456 -10.50 11.63 1.68
CA PHE A 456 -10.11 10.34 2.26
C PHE A 456 -8.60 10.10 2.12
N LEU A 457 -8.02 10.41 0.96
CA LEU A 457 -6.56 10.36 0.75
C LEU A 457 -5.84 11.32 1.71
N LEU A 458 -6.31 12.57 1.78
CA LEU A 458 -5.75 13.58 2.67
C LEU A 458 -5.84 13.17 4.14
N ALA A 459 -6.97 12.60 4.57
CA ALA A 459 -7.17 12.08 5.92
C ALA A 459 -6.25 10.89 6.22
N SER A 460 -5.96 10.07 5.22
CA SER A 460 -5.03 8.94 5.35
C SER A 460 -3.60 9.44 5.55
N HIS A 461 -3.15 10.42 4.75
CA HIS A 461 -1.82 11.03 4.89
C HIS A 461 -1.66 11.71 6.25
N ALA A 462 -2.70 12.41 6.70
CA ALA A 462 -2.70 13.15 7.97
C ALA A 462 -2.55 12.27 9.22
N GLN A 463 -2.93 10.98 9.14
CA GLN A 463 -2.78 10.04 10.26
C GLN A 463 -1.34 9.56 10.47
N THR A 464 -0.49 9.66 9.46
CA THR A 464 0.91 9.19 9.55
C THR A 464 1.75 10.12 10.42
N ASN A 465 1.85 11.39 10.01
CA ASN A 465 2.42 12.50 10.77
C ASN A 465 2.12 13.82 10.05
N SER A 466 1.74 14.88 10.79
CA SER A 466 1.60 16.24 10.24
C SER A 466 2.89 16.74 9.58
N LYS A 467 4.05 16.25 10.01
CA LYS A 467 5.37 16.59 9.43
C LYS A 467 5.56 16.10 7.98
N ASN A 468 4.84 15.07 7.56
CA ASN A 468 4.95 14.50 6.21
C ASN A 468 4.13 15.29 5.18
N LEU A 469 3.10 16.01 5.63
CA LEU A 469 2.19 16.74 4.75
C LEU A 469 2.88 17.92 4.09
N SER A 470 2.62 18.12 2.80
CA SER A 470 3.01 19.35 2.09
C SER A 470 2.22 20.56 2.60
N ILE A 471 2.65 21.78 2.25
CA ILE A 471 1.97 23.02 2.63
C ILE A 471 0.54 23.07 2.07
N LEU A 472 0.36 22.62 0.83
CA LEU A 472 -0.95 22.60 0.20
C LEU A 472 -1.88 21.59 0.89
N GLU A 473 -1.36 20.42 1.23
CA GLU A 473 -2.09 19.42 2.01
C GLU A 473 -2.43 19.94 3.41
N LEU A 474 -1.50 20.59 4.12
CA LEU A 474 -1.76 21.22 5.42
C LEU A 474 -2.86 22.28 5.33
N PHE A 475 -2.83 23.12 4.29
CA PHE A 475 -3.83 24.15 4.08
C PHE A 475 -5.22 23.58 3.78
N ASN A 476 -5.29 22.50 2.99
CA ASN A 476 -6.53 21.78 2.74
C ASN A 476 -7.00 21.03 4.00
N ALA A 477 -6.07 20.46 4.75
CA ALA A 477 -6.32 19.65 5.94
C ALA A 477 -6.98 20.48 7.03
N GLN A 478 -6.47 21.68 7.33
CA GLN A 478 -7.08 22.56 8.34
C GLN A 478 -8.53 22.96 8.02
N LYS A 479 -8.93 22.97 6.74
CA LYS A 479 -10.28 23.38 6.31
C LYS A 479 -11.24 22.20 6.24
N LYS A 480 -10.78 21.06 5.72
CA LYS A 480 -11.62 19.93 5.35
C LYS A 480 -11.65 18.82 6.41
N LEU A 481 -10.52 18.53 7.05
CA LEU A 481 -10.42 17.44 8.03
C LEU A 481 -11.14 17.65 9.37
N PRO A 482 -11.47 18.88 9.82
CA PRO A 482 -12.28 19.05 11.04
C PRO A 482 -13.63 18.35 10.98
N THR A 483 -14.25 18.30 9.80
CA THR A 483 -15.50 17.58 9.56
C THR A 483 -15.39 16.07 9.80
N TYR A 484 -14.16 15.53 9.75
CA TYR A 484 -13.84 14.12 9.92
C TYR A 484 -13.16 13.83 11.27
N GLY A 485 -13.33 14.71 12.26
CA GLY A 485 -12.87 14.50 13.64
C GLY A 485 -11.41 14.90 13.93
N PHE A 486 -10.72 15.55 12.99
CA PHE A 486 -9.37 16.04 13.23
C PHE A 486 -9.35 17.43 13.88
N ILE A 487 -8.33 17.70 14.70
CA ILE A 487 -8.18 19.00 15.36
C ILE A 487 -7.48 19.99 14.41
N PRO A 488 -8.16 21.07 13.95
CA PRO A 488 -7.60 22.01 12.96
C PRO A 488 -6.33 22.71 13.45
N HIS A 489 -6.25 23.00 14.76
CA HIS A 489 -5.14 23.74 15.38
C HIS A 489 -3.78 23.05 15.19
N ILE A 490 -3.74 21.70 15.09
CA ILE A 490 -2.49 20.96 14.86
C ILE A 490 -1.91 21.30 13.48
N PHE A 491 -2.75 21.28 12.44
CA PHE A 491 -2.32 21.59 11.08
C PHE A 491 -1.99 23.08 10.92
N GLN A 492 -2.75 23.95 11.59
CA GLN A 492 -2.50 25.39 11.61
C GLN A 492 -1.16 25.74 12.27
N LEU A 493 -0.84 25.11 13.40
CA LEU A 493 0.42 25.32 14.11
C LEU A 493 1.62 24.86 13.26
N GLU A 494 1.53 23.67 12.68
CA GLU A 494 2.60 23.14 11.81
C GLU A 494 2.81 24.04 10.58
N LEU A 495 1.72 24.48 9.95
CA LEU A 495 1.77 25.41 8.82
C LEU A 495 2.43 26.74 9.22
N LEU A 496 2.02 27.31 10.36
CA LEU A 496 2.55 28.58 10.85
C LEU A 496 4.04 28.47 11.17
N ASN A 497 4.45 27.44 11.91
CA ASN A 497 5.85 27.20 12.25
C ASN A 497 6.72 27.06 11.01
N ARG A 498 6.28 26.32 9.99
CA ARG A 498 7.04 26.17 8.74
C ARG A 498 7.18 27.47 7.95
N ILE A 499 6.13 28.30 7.92
CA ILE A 499 6.21 29.57 7.20
C ILE A 499 7.09 30.56 7.98
N MET A 500 7.06 30.56 9.31
CA MET A 500 7.81 31.50 10.15
C MET A 500 9.30 31.16 10.28
N ASP A 501 9.68 29.88 10.28
CA ASP A 501 11.06 29.45 10.54
C ASP A 501 12.12 30.04 9.57
N PRO A 502 11.85 30.21 8.26
CA PRO A 502 12.77 30.91 7.35
C PRO A 502 12.95 32.40 7.68
N PHE A 503 11.91 33.07 8.19
CA PHE A 503 12.01 34.47 8.61
C PHE A 503 12.81 34.61 9.90
N LEU A 504 12.58 33.70 10.86
CA LEU A 504 13.39 33.60 12.08
C LEU A 504 14.86 33.37 11.74
N CYS A 505 15.15 32.46 10.79
CA CYS A 505 16.49 32.22 10.28
C CYS A 505 17.13 33.51 9.70
N LEU A 506 16.37 34.29 8.92
CA LEU A 506 16.83 35.55 8.36
C LEU A 506 17.16 36.59 9.46
N VAL A 507 16.25 36.78 10.42
CA VAL A 507 16.42 37.72 11.54
C VAL A 507 17.67 37.36 12.35
N LEU A 508 17.80 36.10 12.74
CA LEU A 508 18.95 35.61 13.50
C LEU A 508 20.25 35.67 12.69
N SER A 509 20.20 35.45 11.37
CA SER A 509 21.37 35.60 10.52
C SER A 509 21.86 37.05 10.46
N ILE A 510 20.94 38.02 10.33
CA ILE A 510 21.28 39.45 10.31
C ILE A 510 21.82 39.88 11.69
N ALA A 511 21.19 39.43 12.77
CA ALA A 511 21.68 39.67 14.13
C ALA A 511 23.10 39.08 14.33
N THR A 512 23.33 37.86 13.82
CA THR A 512 24.64 37.21 13.85
C THR A 512 25.67 38.00 13.04
N LEU A 513 25.32 38.47 11.86
CA LEU A 513 26.17 39.31 11.02
C LEU A 513 26.56 40.61 11.73
N ALA A 514 25.59 41.25 12.40
CA ALA A 514 25.83 42.44 13.20
C ALA A 514 26.75 42.14 14.40
N LEU A 515 26.50 41.07 15.15
CA LEU A 515 27.36 40.67 16.27
C LEU A 515 28.78 40.35 15.79
N SER A 516 28.90 39.68 14.64
CA SER A 516 30.18 39.28 14.05
C SER A 516 31.00 40.50 13.60
N TRP A 517 30.37 41.54 13.07
CA TRP A 517 31.05 42.81 12.76
C TRP A 517 31.54 43.51 14.03
N ARG A 518 30.69 43.59 15.06
CA ARG A 518 31.03 44.25 16.32
C ARG A 518 32.17 43.55 17.07
N LEU A 519 32.21 42.22 17.00
CA LEU A 519 33.20 41.39 17.69
C LEU A 519 34.40 41.03 16.80
N ARG A 520 34.56 41.69 15.64
CA ARG A 520 35.67 41.45 14.71
C ARG A 520 37.02 41.67 15.40
N PRO A 521 38.04 40.83 15.12
CA PRO A 521 39.35 41.02 15.70
C PRO A 521 40.11 42.17 15.01
N LEU A 522 40.57 43.14 15.81
CA LEU A 522 41.38 44.29 15.33
C LEU A 522 42.86 43.91 15.10
N LYS A 523 43.29 42.73 15.58
CA LYS A 523 44.63 42.16 15.41
C LYS A 523 44.52 40.74 14.87
N LYS A 524 45.63 40.15 14.40
CA LYS A 524 45.62 38.76 13.92
C LYS A 524 44.96 37.84 14.96
N PRO A 525 44.05 36.95 14.54
CA PRO A 525 43.39 36.03 15.45
C PRO A 525 44.43 35.18 16.18
N GLY A 526 44.41 35.21 17.52
CA GLY A 526 45.25 34.35 18.35
C GLY A 526 44.74 32.90 18.38
N LEU A 527 45.45 32.02 19.10
CA LEU A 527 45.10 30.59 19.22
C LEU A 527 43.69 30.33 19.81
N ILE A 528 43.09 31.32 20.47
CA ILE A 528 41.74 31.28 21.06
C ILE A 528 40.62 31.13 20.00
N VAL A 529 40.89 31.46 18.73
CA VAL A 529 39.90 31.32 17.67
C VAL A 529 39.59 29.85 17.36
N PHE A 530 40.56 28.94 17.45
CA PHE A 530 40.37 27.52 17.16
C PHE A 530 39.31 26.82 18.04
N PRO A 531 39.31 26.95 19.38
CA PRO A 531 38.23 26.38 20.19
C PRO A 531 36.89 27.07 19.94
N MET A 532 36.88 28.35 19.56
CA MET A 532 35.65 29.08 19.25
C MET A 532 34.94 28.54 18.00
N ILE A 533 35.68 28.06 16.99
CA ILE A 533 35.12 27.43 15.78
C ILE A 533 34.27 26.19 16.14
N LEU A 534 34.67 25.44 17.16
CA LEU A 534 33.97 24.23 17.60
C LEU A 534 32.78 24.55 18.52
N LEU A 535 32.91 25.57 19.37
CA LEU A 535 31.89 25.93 20.37
C LEU A 535 30.71 26.72 19.76
N LEU A 536 30.99 27.49 18.71
CA LEU A 536 30.03 28.43 18.12
C LEU A 536 28.81 27.75 17.45
N PRO A 537 28.94 26.63 16.71
CA PRO A 537 27.78 25.86 16.26
C PRO A 537 26.86 25.38 17.40
N ILE A 538 27.43 25.02 18.57
CA ILE A 538 26.67 24.56 19.74
C ILE A 538 25.86 25.72 20.33
N VAL A 539 26.49 26.88 20.49
CA VAL A 539 25.81 28.09 20.99
C VAL A 539 24.68 28.50 20.04
N PHE A 540 24.93 28.49 18.73
CA PHE A 540 23.90 28.80 17.74
C PHE A 540 22.77 27.78 17.68
N PHE A 541 23.07 26.49 17.90
CA PHE A 541 22.04 25.47 18.06
C PHE A 541 21.11 25.79 19.23
N LEU A 542 21.68 26.11 20.41
CA LEU A 542 20.88 26.45 21.60
C LEU A 542 20.02 27.71 21.40
N ILE A 543 20.57 28.75 20.76
CA ILE A 543 19.82 29.97 20.46
C ILE A 543 18.68 29.68 19.48
N LEU A 544 18.94 28.94 18.41
CA LEU A 544 17.94 28.61 17.40
C LEU A 544 16.82 27.75 17.99
N GLU A 545 17.15 26.63 18.65
CA GLU A 545 16.15 25.74 19.24
C GLU A 545 15.37 26.44 20.36
N GLY A 546 16.04 27.22 21.20
CA GLY A 546 15.37 28.06 22.21
C GLY A 546 14.36 29.01 21.58
N SER A 547 14.75 29.69 20.48
CA SER A 547 13.85 30.59 19.76
C SER A 547 12.68 29.87 19.09
N ARG A 548 12.89 28.68 18.51
CA ARG A 548 11.83 27.84 17.92
C ARG A 548 10.83 27.35 18.96
N ILE A 549 11.30 26.92 20.13
CA ILE A 549 10.45 26.48 21.23
C ILE A 549 9.59 27.65 21.74
N ILE A 550 10.21 28.79 22.01
CA ILE A 550 9.49 30.00 22.45
C ILE A 550 8.47 30.42 21.39
N GLY A 551 8.88 30.45 20.11
CA GLY A 551 7.99 30.75 18.99
C GLY A 551 6.82 29.80 18.90
N THR A 552 7.04 28.49 19.06
CA THR A 552 5.98 27.47 19.05
C THR A 552 4.99 27.66 20.20
N ILE A 553 5.47 27.98 21.41
CA ILE A 553 4.61 28.27 22.57
C ILE A 553 3.75 29.52 22.32
N ILE A 554 4.36 30.59 21.81
CA ILE A 554 3.64 31.83 21.47
C ILE A 554 2.61 31.57 20.38
N ASN A 555 2.99 30.89 19.28
CA ASN A 555 2.11 30.55 18.17
C ASN A 555 0.92 29.68 18.63
N THR A 556 1.17 28.70 19.50
CA THR A 556 0.12 27.87 20.08
C THR A 556 -0.84 28.71 20.91
N SER A 557 -0.32 29.59 21.78
CA SER A 557 -1.15 30.49 22.59
C SER A 557 -1.99 31.42 21.70
N LEU A 558 -1.41 32.00 20.66
CA LEU A 558 -2.13 32.87 19.73
C LEU A 558 -3.23 32.12 18.97
N LEU A 559 -2.97 30.91 18.48
CA LEU A 559 -3.97 30.09 17.78
C LEU A 559 -5.13 29.66 18.67
N LEU A 560 -4.92 29.53 19.98
CA LEU A 560 -6.00 29.21 20.93
C LEU A 560 -6.90 30.41 21.23
N HIS A 561 -6.37 31.64 21.18
CA HIS A 561 -7.11 32.86 21.52
C HIS A 561 -7.65 33.61 20.28
N PHE A 562 -6.99 33.46 19.14
CA PHE A 562 -7.28 34.20 17.91
C PHE A 562 -7.47 33.27 16.72
N ASN A 563 -8.17 33.75 15.68
CA ASN A 563 -8.29 33.03 14.42
C ASN A 563 -6.95 33.01 13.66
N MET A 564 -6.80 32.06 12.72
CA MET A 564 -5.56 31.88 11.95
C MET A 564 -5.09 33.16 11.23
N ILE A 565 -6.02 33.94 10.67
CA ILE A 565 -5.69 35.15 9.91
C ILE A 565 -5.06 36.21 10.82
N LEU A 566 -5.69 36.48 11.96
CA LEU A 566 -5.19 37.44 12.94
C LEU A 566 -3.86 36.98 13.53
N THR A 567 -3.71 35.69 13.82
CA THR A 567 -2.43 35.11 14.27
C THR A 567 -1.33 35.33 13.24
N ILE A 568 -1.58 35.07 11.95
CA ILE A 568 -0.61 35.34 10.87
C ILE A 568 -0.21 36.82 10.86
N ILE A 569 -1.17 37.75 10.98
CA ILE A 569 -0.89 39.19 10.99
C ILE A 569 0.00 39.56 12.18
N ILE A 570 -0.29 39.03 13.38
CA ILE A 570 0.52 39.27 14.58
C ILE A 570 1.94 38.71 14.41
N CYS A 571 2.07 37.50 13.88
CA CYS A 571 3.38 36.88 13.63
C CYS A 571 4.19 37.68 12.59
N ILE A 572 3.58 38.10 11.48
CA ILE A 572 4.25 38.93 10.47
C ILE A 572 4.70 40.27 11.07
N LEU A 573 3.84 40.92 11.86
CA LEU A 573 4.19 42.18 12.52
C LEU A 573 5.37 41.99 13.49
N ASN A 574 5.35 40.92 14.28
CA ASN A 574 6.44 40.58 15.19
C ASN A 574 7.76 40.34 14.43
N GLU A 575 7.73 39.59 13.33
CA GLU A 575 8.91 39.36 12.50
C GLU A 575 9.43 40.65 11.85
N LEU A 576 8.55 41.55 11.39
CA LEU A 576 8.94 42.85 10.86
C LEU A 576 9.60 43.73 11.93
N ILE A 577 9.09 43.70 13.16
CA ILE A 577 9.68 44.42 14.30
C ILE A 577 11.07 43.86 14.62
N LEU A 578 11.21 42.54 14.70
CA LEU A 578 12.50 41.88 14.94
C LEU A 578 13.51 42.16 13.83
N LEU A 579 13.08 42.09 12.57
CA LEU A 579 13.89 42.43 11.40
C LEU A 579 14.33 43.90 11.45
N PHE A 580 13.42 44.82 11.80
CA PHE A 580 13.74 46.23 11.97
C PHE A 580 14.81 46.42 13.06
N PHE A 581 14.66 45.77 14.22
CA PHE A 581 15.66 45.83 15.29
C PHE A 581 17.01 45.22 14.85
N ALA A 582 17.01 44.12 14.12
CA ALA A 582 18.23 43.49 13.62
C ALA A 582 18.98 44.40 12.63
N ILE A 583 18.25 45.03 11.70
CA ILE A 583 18.82 46.00 10.74
C ILE A 583 19.28 47.27 11.47
N PHE A 584 18.49 47.80 12.40
CA PHE A 584 18.85 48.97 13.18
C PHE A 584 20.11 48.70 14.02
N PHE A 585 20.21 47.52 14.63
CA PHE A 585 21.40 47.12 15.37
C PHE A 585 22.62 46.96 14.46
N LEU A 586 22.45 46.49 13.23
CA LEU A 586 23.51 46.44 12.21
C LEU A 586 23.95 47.85 11.77
N ALA A 587 23.01 48.76 11.53
CA ALA A 587 23.27 50.11 11.05
C ALA A 587 23.79 51.06 12.15
N GLY A 588 23.42 50.81 13.41
CA GLY A 588 23.79 51.61 14.58
C GLY A 588 25.22 51.36 15.09
N GLN A 589 25.96 50.43 14.47
CA GLN A 589 27.32 50.08 14.91
C GLN A 589 28.29 51.24 14.61
N ARG A 590 29.06 51.63 15.62
CA ARG A 590 30.25 52.48 15.43
C ARG A 590 31.41 51.57 15.02
N SER A 591 32.17 51.96 13.99
CA SER A 591 33.35 51.22 13.51
C SER A 591 34.44 51.17 14.57
#